data_AF-A0A258CBF2-F1
#
_entry.id   AF-A0A258CBF2-F1
#
_cell.length_a   1.000
_cell.length_b   1.000
_cell.length_c   1.000
_cell.angle_alpha   90.00
_cell.angle_beta   90.00
_cell.angle_gamma   90.00
#
_symmetry.space_group_name_H-M   'P 1'
#
loop_
_entity.id
_entity.type
_entity.pdbx_description
1 polymer ?
#
loop_
_entity_poly.entity_id
_entity_poly.type
_entity_poly.pdbx_seq_one_letter_code
_entity_poly.pdbx_strand_id
1 'polypeptide(L)'
;MHCAHFVAGRCQSCQWLAMPYAEQLALKQQQLLQLVSPLAPLEILAPVASQQQACRYKAKMVVQGSCEAPLLGIINQQGQAVDLADCPLYPPAFAAVFAVIKQLISRAQ
;
A
#
# COMPACT_ATOMS: atom_id res chain seq x y z
N MET A 1 -6.19 -10.19 -3.18
CA MET A 1 -4.84 -9.92 -3.75
C MET A 1 -3.81 -10.74 -3.00
N HIS A 2 -2.74 -11.23 -3.67
CA HIS A 2 -1.56 -11.80 -3.01
C HIS A 2 -0.42 -10.74 -2.92
N CYS A 3 0.24 -10.63 -1.77
CA CYS A 3 1.40 -9.75 -1.57
C CYS A 3 2.48 -10.50 -0.77
N ALA A 4 3.66 -10.69 -1.36
CA ALA A 4 4.74 -11.45 -0.75
C ALA A 4 5.27 -10.81 0.55
N HIS A 5 5.31 -9.47 0.64
CA HIS A 5 5.78 -8.79 1.86
C HIS A 5 4.83 -8.94 3.05
N PHE A 6 3.52 -8.98 2.78
CA PHE A 6 2.52 -9.20 3.81
C PHE A 6 2.58 -10.64 4.33
N VAL A 7 2.61 -11.62 3.40
CA VAL A 7 2.73 -13.04 3.76
C VAL A 7 3.99 -13.32 4.55
N ALA A 8 5.11 -12.68 4.20
CA ALA A 8 6.37 -12.81 4.93
C ALA A 8 6.48 -11.93 6.19
N GLY A 9 5.42 -11.21 6.56
CA GLY A 9 5.42 -10.32 7.74
C GLY A 9 6.34 -9.10 7.65
N ARG A 10 7.00 -8.87 6.50
CA ARG A 10 7.95 -7.75 6.29
C ARG A 10 7.23 -6.40 6.23
N CYS A 11 6.02 -6.35 5.69
CA CYS A 11 5.22 -5.14 5.58
C CYS A 11 3.76 -5.40 5.93
N GLN A 12 3.21 -4.63 6.87
CA GLN A 12 1.82 -4.74 7.34
C GLN A 12 1.02 -3.46 7.10
N SER A 13 1.45 -2.59 6.18
CA SER A 13 0.72 -1.37 5.84
C SER A 13 -0.69 -1.65 5.30
N CYS A 14 -0.92 -2.82 4.71
CA CYS A 14 -2.24 -3.29 4.27
C CYS A 14 -2.88 -4.15 5.36
N GLN A 15 -3.34 -3.53 6.44
CA GLN A 15 -3.80 -4.22 7.66
C GLN A 15 -4.88 -5.28 7.42
N TRP A 16 -5.78 -5.05 6.46
CA TRP A 16 -6.91 -5.95 6.18
C TRP A 16 -6.65 -6.91 5.03
N LEU A 17 -5.41 -7.06 4.55
CA LEU A 17 -5.15 -7.87 3.36
C LEU A 17 -5.55 -9.35 3.52
N ALA A 18 -5.54 -9.87 4.75
CA ALA A 18 -6.00 -11.23 5.06
C ALA A 18 -7.53 -11.40 5.00
N MET A 19 -8.29 -10.29 5.04
CA MET A 19 -9.75 -10.30 5.00
C MET A 19 -10.26 -10.25 3.55
N PRO A 20 -11.28 -11.04 3.18
CA PRO A 20 -11.95 -10.94 1.89
C PRO A 20 -12.40 -9.50 1.59
N TYR A 21 -12.16 -9.03 0.36
CA TYR A 21 -12.41 -7.62 0.01
C TYR A 21 -13.88 -7.19 0.16
N ALA A 22 -14.82 -8.10 -0.10
CA ALA A 22 -16.25 -7.85 0.11
C ALA A 22 -16.59 -7.60 1.59
N GLU A 23 -15.96 -8.35 2.50
CA GLU A 23 -16.13 -8.17 3.95
C GLU A 23 -15.53 -6.83 4.41
N GLN A 24 -14.37 -6.45 3.86
CA GLN A 24 -13.77 -5.13 4.12
C GLN A 24 -14.73 -3.98 3.77
N LEU A 25 -15.41 -4.07 2.62
CA LEU A 25 -16.37 -3.05 2.19
C LEU A 25 -17.62 -3.04 3.06
N ALA A 26 -18.17 -4.21 3.39
CA ALA A 26 -19.33 -4.34 4.27
C ALA A 26 -19.06 -3.73 5.66
N LEU A 27 -17.91 -4.04 6.27
CA LEU A 27 -17.53 -3.49 7.58
C LEU A 27 -17.37 -1.97 7.53
N LYS A 28 -16.73 -1.42 6.49
CA LYS A 28 -16.62 0.04 6.32
C LYS A 28 -17.98 0.71 6.15
N GLN A 29 -18.88 0.10 5.38
CA GLN A 29 -20.24 0.62 5.19
C GLN A 29 -21.02 0.61 6.51
N GLN A 30 -20.95 -0.48 7.27
CA GLN A 30 -21.59 -0.58 8.58
C GLN A 30 -21.07 0.48 9.56
N GLN A 31 -19.75 0.67 9.61
CA GLN A 31 -19.12 1.68 10.46
C GLN A 31 -19.54 3.10 10.05
N LEU A 32 -19.57 3.40 8.75
CA LEU A 32 -20.05 4.68 8.24
C LEU A 32 -21.49 4.94 8.69
N LEU A 33 -22.39 3.96 8.52
CA LEU A 33 -23.80 4.08 8.90
C LEU A 33 -23.98 4.39 10.38
N GLN A 34 -23.20 3.75 11.25
CA GLN A 34 -23.22 4.02 12.69
C GLN A 34 -22.74 5.44 13.03
N LEU A 35 -21.73 5.94 12.32
CA LEU A 35 -21.17 7.28 12.56
C LEU A 35 -22.11 8.39 12.10
N VAL A 36 -22.84 8.18 11.01
CA VAL A 36 -23.70 9.22 10.40
C VAL A 36 -25.16 9.15 10.85
N SER A 37 -25.58 8.10 11.56
CA SER A 37 -26.98 7.97 12.02
C SER A 37 -27.50 9.17 12.82
N PRO A 38 -26.70 9.90 13.63
CA PRO A 38 -27.19 11.09 14.35
C PRO A 38 -27.51 12.29 13.45
N LEU A 39 -27.07 12.27 12.19
CA LEU A 39 -27.21 13.38 11.23
C LEU A 39 -28.44 13.23 10.31
N ALA A 40 -29.33 12.28 10.59
CA ALA A 40 -30.47 11.95 9.75
C ALA A 40 -31.46 13.13 9.55
N PRO A 41 -32.15 13.21 8.39
CA PRO A 41 -32.14 12.24 7.28
C PRO A 41 -30.98 12.43 6.30
N LEU A 42 -30.39 11.32 5.84
CA LEU A 42 -29.32 11.28 4.83
C LEU A 42 -29.63 10.24 3.77
N GLU A 43 -29.32 10.55 2.52
CA GLU A 43 -29.28 9.55 1.45
C GLU A 43 -28.01 8.71 1.58
N ILE A 44 -28.17 7.40 1.70
CA ILE A 44 -27.06 6.46 1.77
C ILE A 44 -26.96 5.70 0.45
N LEU A 45 -25.82 5.85 -0.21
CA LEU A 45 -25.50 5.15 -1.45
C LEU A 45 -24.70 3.86 -1.18
N ALA A 46 -24.70 2.96 -2.16
CA ALA A 46 -23.86 1.77 -2.15
C ALA A 46 -22.36 2.13 -2.25
N PRO A 47 -21.46 1.34 -1.63
CA PRO A 47 -20.03 1.60 -1.72
C PRO A 47 -19.50 1.41 -3.14
N VAL A 48 -18.62 2.31 -3.58
CA VAL A 48 -17.89 2.17 -4.85
C VAL A 48 -16.58 1.44 -4.60
N ALA A 49 -16.49 0.21 -5.11
CA ALA A 49 -15.31 -0.64 -4.95
C ALA A 49 -14.12 -0.14 -5.79
N SER A 50 -12.94 -0.09 -5.18
CA SER A 50 -11.68 0.19 -5.89
C SER A 50 -11.06 -1.09 -6.44
N GLN A 51 -10.14 -0.95 -7.39
CA GLN A 51 -9.26 -2.05 -7.76
C GLN A 51 -8.42 -2.46 -6.55
N GLN A 52 -8.27 -3.77 -6.33
CA GLN A 52 -7.43 -4.24 -5.22
C GLN A 52 -5.96 -3.96 -5.48
N GLN A 53 -5.52 -4.05 -6.75
CA GLN A 53 -4.13 -3.88 -7.21
C GLN A 53 -3.98 -2.59 -8.02
N ALA A 54 -2.75 -2.09 -8.14
CA ALA A 54 -2.41 -0.91 -8.94
C ALA A 54 -3.23 0.36 -8.62
N CYS A 55 -3.86 0.44 -7.45
CA CYS A 55 -4.77 1.51 -7.06
C CYS A 55 -4.06 2.74 -6.47
N ARG A 56 -2.74 2.70 -6.26
CA ARG A 56 -1.94 3.83 -5.76
C ARG A 56 -1.12 4.46 -6.89
N TYR A 57 -1.59 5.59 -7.39
CA TYR A 57 -0.90 6.37 -8.43
C TYR A 57 0.26 7.24 -7.90
N LYS A 58 0.58 7.17 -6.60
CA LYS A 58 1.70 7.90 -5.98
C LYS A 58 2.40 7.02 -4.96
N ALA A 59 3.73 6.99 -5.04
CA ALA A 59 4.61 6.35 -4.07
C ALA A 59 5.41 7.43 -3.31
N LYS A 60 5.46 7.33 -1.98
CA LYS A 60 6.40 8.05 -1.12
C LYS A 60 7.17 6.99 -0.36
N MET A 61 8.49 6.99 -0.53
CA MET A 61 9.36 5.94 -0.01
C MET A 61 10.54 6.56 0.72
N VAL A 62 10.98 5.90 1.77
CA VAL A 62 12.25 6.21 2.45
C VAL A 62 13.36 5.51 1.67
N VAL A 63 14.44 6.22 1.41
CA VAL A 63 15.67 5.64 0.85
C VAL A 63 16.48 5.06 2.01
N GLN A 64 16.84 3.79 1.89
CA GLN A 64 17.62 3.02 2.87
C GLN A 64 18.69 2.19 2.13
N GLY A 65 19.46 1.39 2.87
CA GLY A 65 20.53 0.56 2.31
C GLY A 65 21.82 1.36 2.10
N SER A 66 22.61 0.96 1.12
CA SER A 66 23.84 1.66 0.72
C SER A 66 23.68 2.29 -0.66
N CYS A 67 24.65 3.09 -1.09
CA CYS A 67 24.64 3.63 -2.44
C CYS A 67 24.70 2.51 -3.49
N GLU A 68 25.44 1.42 -3.26
CA GLU A 68 25.55 0.26 -4.18
C GLU A 68 24.29 -0.60 -4.21
N ALA A 69 23.55 -0.65 -3.10
CA ALA A 69 22.32 -1.43 -2.95
C ALA A 69 21.20 -0.60 -2.30
N PRO A 70 20.66 0.41 -3.01
CA PRO A 70 19.65 1.29 -2.46
C PRO A 70 18.30 0.59 -2.37
N LEU A 71 17.66 0.72 -1.22
CA LEU A 71 16.32 0.20 -0.95
C LEU A 71 15.33 1.36 -0.98
N LEU A 72 14.21 1.17 -1.68
CA LEU A 72 13.12 2.14 -1.73
C LEU A 72 11.92 1.52 -1.02
N GLY A 73 11.54 2.05 0.15
CA GLY A 73 10.38 1.51 0.86
C GLY A 73 10.14 2.11 2.22
N ILE A 74 10.07 1.26 3.25
CA ILE A 74 9.75 1.64 4.63
C ILE A 74 10.75 1.03 5.61
N ILE A 75 10.72 1.53 6.83
CA ILE A 75 11.23 0.81 8.00
C ILE A 75 10.05 0.07 8.63
N ASN A 76 10.16 -1.24 8.81
CA ASN A 76 9.11 -2.04 9.43
C ASN A 76 9.09 -1.86 10.97
N GLN A 77 8.13 -2.49 11.64
CA GLN A 77 8.00 -2.40 13.10
C GLN A 77 9.21 -2.97 13.87
N GLN A 78 10.04 -3.80 13.22
CA GLN A 78 11.26 -4.37 13.78
C GLN A 78 12.50 -3.48 13.52
N GLY A 79 12.31 -2.28 12.96
CA GLY A 79 13.42 -1.38 12.62
C GLY A 79 14.19 -1.76 11.36
N GLN A 80 13.70 -2.72 10.57
CA GLN A 80 14.38 -3.21 9.38
C GLN A 80 13.93 -2.45 8.13
N ALA A 81 14.88 -2.13 7.26
CA ALA A 81 14.58 -1.59 5.94
C ALA A 81 13.93 -2.66 5.05
N VAL A 82 12.81 -2.31 4.42
CA VAL A 82 12.07 -3.19 3.51
C VAL A 82 11.92 -2.48 2.19
N ASP A 83 12.52 -3.06 1.16
CA ASP A 83 12.29 -2.66 -0.23
C ASP A 83 10.85 -2.99 -0.63
N LEU A 84 10.17 -2.03 -1.24
CA LEU A 84 8.78 -2.15 -1.69
C LEU A 84 8.61 -1.71 -3.15
N ALA A 85 9.69 -1.72 -3.94
CA ALA A 85 9.63 -1.40 -5.36
C ALA A 85 8.72 -2.35 -6.17
N ASP A 86 8.45 -3.54 -5.65
CA ASP A 86 7.57 -4.59 -6.18
C ASP A 86 6.19 -4.63 -5.49
N CYS A 87 5.82 -3.60 -4.72
CA CYS A 87 4.53 -3.54 -4.04
C CYS A 87 3.36 -3.58 -5.05
N PRO A 88 2.40 -4.52 -4.92
CA PRO A 88 1.32 -4.72 -5.90
C PRO A 88 0.26 -3.61 -5.91
N LEU A 89 0.36 -2.64 -5.01
CA LEU A 89 -0.47 -1.44 -5.02
C LEU A 89 -0.04 -0.42 -6.08
N TYR A 90 1.20 -0.49 -6.55
CA TYR A 90 1.70 0.43 -7.57
C TYR A 90 1.40 -0.10 -8.98
N PRO A 91 1.07 0.79 -9.94
CA PRO A 91 0.93 0.41 -11.34
C PRO A 91 2.21 -0.24 -11.89
N PRO A 92 2.13 -1.17 -12.86
CA PRO A 92 3.30 -1.85 -13.42
C PRO A 92 4.40 -0.90 -13.92
N ALA A 93 4.02 0.28 -14.43
CA ALA A 93 4.96 1.29 -14.89
C ALA A 93 5.93 1.80 -13.80
N PHE A 94 5.55 1.69 -12.52
CA PHE A 94 6.39 2.16 -11.40
C PHE A 94 7.65 1.30 -11.23
N ALA A 95 7.59 0.00 -11.53
CA ALA A 95 8.75 -0.89 -11.36
C ALA A 95 9.96 -0.41 -12.19
N ALA A 96 9.72 0.00 -13.44
CA ALA A 96 10.76 0.55 -14.30
C ALA A 96 11.33 1.87 -13.75
N VAL A 97 10.46 2.76 -13.24
CA VAL A 97 10.88 4.03 -12.65
C VAL A 97 11.72 3.81 -11.38
N PHE A 98 11.33 2.87 -10.51
CA PHE A 98 12.08 2.54 -9.31
C PHE A 98 13.45 1.95 -9.63
N ALA A 99 13.56 1.10 -10.65
CA ALA A 99 14.84 0.57 -11.11
C ALA A 99 15.78 1.71 -11.56
N VAL A 100 15.27 2.68 -12.33
CA VAL A 100 16.05 3.86 -12.75
C VAL A 100 16.46 4.71 -11.54
N ILE A 101 15.56 4.96 -10.59
CA ILE A 101 15.89 5.73 -9.38
C ILE A 101 17.01 5.05 -8.58
N LYS A 102 16.95 3.73 -8.39
CA LYS A 102 18.01 2.97 -7.72
C LYS A 102 19.36 3.11 -8.45
N GLN A 103 19.36 2.97 -9.78
CA GLN A 103 20.57 3.16 -10.59
C GLN A 103 21.15 4.59 -10.48
N LEU A 104 20.29 5.61 -10.44
CA LEU A 104 20.72 7.00 -10.27
C LEU A 104 21.38 7.23 -8.91
N ILE A 105 20.80 6.68 -7.84
CA ILE A 105 21.40 6.74 -6.49
C ILE A 105 22.78 6.07 -6.49
N SER A 106 22.90 4.89 -7.10
CA SER A 106 24.18 4.18 -7.16
C SER A 106 25.27 4.89 -7.95
N ARG A 107 24.90 5.71 -8.93
CA ARG A 107 25.84 6.49 -9.74
C ARG A 107 26.26 7.82 -9.14
N ALA A 108 25.60 8.27 -8.07
CA ALA A 108 25.91 9.52 -7.39
C ALA A 108 27.06 9.40 -6.39
N GLN A 109 27.78 8.27 -6.39
CA GLN A 109 29.01 8.05 -5.63
C GLN A 109 30.18 8.81 -6.21
#